data_AF-A0A842NS32-F1
#
_entry.id   AF-A0A842NS32-F1
#
_cell.length_a   1.000
_cell.length_b   1.000
_cell.length_c   1.000
_cell.angle_alpha   90.00
_cell.angle_beta   90.00
_cell.angle_gamma   90.00
#
_symmetry.space_group_name_H-M   'P 1'
#
loop_
_entity.id
_entity.type
_entity.pdbx_description
1 polymer ?
#
loop_
_entity_poly.entity_id
_entity_poly.type
_entity_poly.pdbx_seq_one_letter_code
_entity_poly.pdbx_strand_id
1 'polypeptide(L)'
;MKKLAVFAIIVLIFGTISPSLVDHAYGQSDPSILLRIAVQADKQIVNQLDRVYGDQIPNNLQILYDKGHRAVYSLDKSLPNDIEKAKQDFLLAM
;
A
#
# COMPACT_ATOMS: atom_id res chain seq x y z
N MET A 1 3.55 -1.06 -26.00
CA MET A 1 4.27 0.00 -25.25
C MET A 1 3.61 0.39 -23.91
N LYS A 2 2.26 0.44 -23.78
CA LYS A 2 1.59 0.73 -22.49
C LYS A 2 1.94 -0.21 -21.32
N LYS A 3 2.09 -1.52 -21.58
CA LYS A 3 2.38 -2.52 -20.52
C LYS A 3 3.75 -2.31 -19.84
N LEU A 4 4.74 -1.83 -20.60
CA LEU A 4 6.09 -1.56 -20.08
C LEU A 4 6.10 -0.29 -19.21
N ALA A 5 5.33 0.73 -19.60
CA ALA A 5 5.19 1.95 -18.81
C ALA A 5 4.48 1.68 -17.48
N VAL A 6 3.44 0.85 -17.47
CA VAL A 6 2.74 0.44 -16.24
C VAL A 6 3.66 -0.38 -15.32
N PHE A 7 4.40 -1.33 -15.88
CA PHE A 7 5.39 -2.10 -15.11
C PHE A 7 6.50 -1.19 -14.56
N ALA A 8 7.00 -0.24 -15.35
CA ALA A 8 7.99 0.72 -14.91
C ALA A 8 7.45 1.62 -13.78
N ILE A 9 6.18 2.05 -13.85
CA ILE A 9 5.53 2.83 -12.79
C ILE A 9 5.39 2.00 -11.50
N ILE A 10 4.95 0.74 -11.61
CA ILE A 10 4.86 -0.18 -10.45
C ILE A 10 6.25 -0.34 -9.81
N VAL A 11 7.29 -0.61 -10.62
CA VAL A 11 8.67 -0.74 -10.12
C VAL A 11 9.21 0.58 -9.56
N LEU A 12 8.80 1.74 -10.08
CA LEU A 12 9.20 3.04 -9.54
C LEU A 12 8.56 3.32 -8.17
N ILE A 13 7.29 2.96 -8.00
CA ILE A 13 6.57 3.12 -6.73
C ILE A 13 7.15 2.18 -5.66
N PHE A 14 7.41 0.91 -6.01
CA PHE A 14 8.02 -0.05 -5.08
C PHE A 14 9.51 0.20 -4.85
N GLY A 15 10.25 0.67 -5.86
CA GLY A 15 11.69 0.89 -5.78
C GLY A 15 12.11 2.14 -5.02
N THR A 16 11.19 3.09 -4.80
CA THR A 16 11.44 4.28 -3.96
C THR A 16 11.13 4.04 -2.48
N ILE A 17 10.43 2.95 -2.14
CA ILE A 17 10.36 2.43 -0.77
C ILE A 17 11.72 1.78 -0.48
N SER A 18 12.69 2.64 -0.21
CA SER A 18 14.04 2.26 0.18
C SER A 18 13.93 1.28 1.35
N PRO A 19 14.64 0.13 1.36
CA PRO A 19 14.65 -0.79 2.50
C PRO A 19 14.96 -0.08 3.82
N SER A 20 15.70 1.04 3.77
CA SER A 20 16.03 1.89 4.92
C SER A 20 14.84 2.63 5.56
N LEU A 21 13.76 2.92 4.83
CA LEU A 21 12.51 3.48 5.40
C LEU A 21 11.72 2.42 6.15
N VAL A 22 11.76 1.19 5.63
CA VAL A 22 11.17 0.01 6.27
C VAL A 22 11.97 -0.32 7.52
N ASP A 23 13.30 -0.38 7.44
CA ASP A 23 14.18 -0.71 8.56
C ASP A 23 14.06 0.30 9.74
N HIS A 24 13.89 1.60 9.44
CA HIS A 24 13.63 2.62 10.47
C HIS A 24 12.21 2.54 11.06
N ALA A 25 11.19 2.21 10.26
CA ALA A 25 9.81 2.05 10.74
C ALA A 25 9.62 0.77 11.56
N TYR A 26 10.38 -0.28 11.27
CA TYR A 26 10.43 -1.51 12.05
C TYR A 26 11.23 -1.34 13.36
N GLY A 27 12.18 -0.38 13.40
CA GLY A 27 12.98 -0.04 14.59
C GLY A 27 12.31 0.91 15.59
N GLN A 28 11.20 1.57 15.23
CA GLN A 28 10.49 2.50 16.10
C GLN A 28 9.22 1.85 16.68
N SER A 29 9.19 1.73 18.00
CA SER A 29 8.26 0.98 18.86
C SER A 29 6.82 1.52 18.92
N ASP A 30 6.31 2.15 17.86
CA ASP A 30 4.93 2.59 17.74
C ASP A 30 4.25 1.89 16.55
N PRO A 31 3.39 0.88 16.79
CA PRO A 31 2.64 0.18 15.76
C PRO A 31 1.88 1.11 14.79
N SER A 32 1.52 2.32 15.24
CA SER A 32 0.78 3.29 14.41
C SER A 32 1.55 3.77 13.18
N ILE A 33 2.88 3.59 13.13
CA ILE A 33 3.68 3.92 11.95
C ILE A 33 3.35 3.02 10.75
N LEU A 34 3.05 1.74 10.99
CA LEU A 34 2.65 0.80 9.94
C LEU A 34 1.34 1.24 9.30
N LEU A 35 0.36 1.63 10.14
CA LEU A 35 -0.92 2.16 9.66
C LEU A 35 -0.73 3.46 8.87
N ARG A 36 0.12 4.38 9.35
CA ARG A 36 0.42 5.63 8.63
C ARG A 36 1.01 5.38 7.25
N ILE A 37 1.97 4.46 7.13
CA ILE A 37 2.58 4.09 5.85
C ILE A 37 1.52 3.51 4.92
N ALA A 38 0.74 2.55 5.40
CA ALA A 38 -0.31 1.88 4.62
C ALA A 38 -1.38 2.87 4.12
N VAL A 39 -1.86 3.77 4.97
CA VAL A 39 -2.84 4.81 4.60
C VAL A 39 -2.28 5.81 3.60
N GLN A 40 -1.00 6.18 3.73
CA GLN A 40 -0.35 7.08 2.77
C GLN A 40 -0.15 6.41 1.41
N ALA A 41 0.26 5.14 1.39
CA ALA A 41 0.42 4.37 0.16
C ALA A 41 -0.94 4.21 -0.56
N ASP A 42 -1.99 3.83 0.15
CA ASP A 42 -3.35 3.70 -0.39
C ASP A 42 -3.84 5.00 -1.06
N LYS A 43 -3.64 6.15 -0.39
CA LYS A 43 -3.96 7.47 -0.95
C LYS A 43 -3.15 7.80 -2.20
N GLN A 44 -1.86 7.45 -2.24
CA GLN A 44 -1.04 7.69 -3.43
C GLN A 44 -1.48 6.81 -4.60
N ILE A 45 -1.85 5.56 -4.34
CA ILE A 45 -2.31 4.63 -5.38
C ILE A 45 -3.63 5.11 -5.98
N VAL A 46 -4.64 5.47 -5.17
CA VAL A 46 -5.93 5.94 -5.70
C VAL A 46 -5.77 7.24 -6.50
N ASN A 47 -4.95 8.19 -6.03
CA ASN A 47 -4.69 9.43 -6.76
C ASN A 47 -3.99 9.17 -8.10
N GLN A 48 -3.10 8.17 -8.17
CA GLN A 48 -2.45 7.81 -9.43
C GLN A 48 -3.39 7.06 -10.36
N LEU A 49 -4.23 6.18 -9.84
CA LEU A 49 -5.25 5.48 -10.63
C LEU A 49 -6.23 6.48 -11.25
N ASP A 50 -6.75 7.41 -10.45
CA ASP A 50 -7.62 8.49 -10.91
C ASP A 50 -6.92 9.39 -11.94
N ARG A 51 -5.66 9.77 -11.70
CA ARG A 51 -4.89 10.59 -12.64
C ARG A 51 -4.62 9.90 -13.98
N VAL A 52 -4.40 8.59 -13.99
CA VAL A 52 -4.01 7.84 -15.21
C VAL A 52 -5.23 7.32 -15.97
N TYR A 53 -6.28 6.92 -15.26
CA TYR A 53 -7.43 6.22 -15.81
C TYR A 53 -8.76 6.94 -15.58
N GLY A 54 -8.85 7.88 -14.63
CA GLY A 54 -10.10 8.52 -14.21
C GLY A 54 -11.16 7.48 -13.85
N ASP A 55 -12.36 7.63 -14.43
CA ASP A 55 -13.46 6.69 -14.26
C ASP A 55 -13.27 5.35 -15.00
N GLN A 56 -12.19 5.18 -15.77
CA GLN A 56 -11.94 4.02 -16.64
C GLN A 56 -10.82 3.11 -16.11
N ILE A 57 -10.75 2.91 -14.79
CA ILE A 57 -9.78 1.99 -14.18
C ILE A 57 -10.05 0.56 -14.69
N PRO A 58 -9.06 -0.12 -15.28
CA PRO A 58 -9.20 -1.51 -15.70
C PRO A 58 -9.63 -2.42 -14.53
N ASN A 59 -10.62 -3.29 -14.75
CA ASN A 59 -11.21 -4.15 -13.71
C ASN A 59 -10.17 -4.96 -12.92
N ASN A 60 -9.12 -5.46 -13.58
CA ASN A 60 -8.06 -6.20 -12.90
C ASN A 60 -7.23 -5.32 -11.93
N LEU A 61 -7.02 -4.04 -12.27
CA LEU A 61 -6.36 -3.08 -11.38
C LEU A 61 -7.28 -2.66 -10.25
N GLN A 62 -8.57 -2.48 -10.51
CA GLN A 62 -9.57 -2.19 -9.48
C GLN A 62 -9.67 -3.32 -8.45
N ILE A 63 -9.72 -4.58 -8.90
CA ILE A 63 -9.71 -5.75 -7.99
C ILE A 63 -8.45 -5.77 -7.12
N LEU A 64 -7.28 -5.47 -7.70
CA LEU A 64 -6.03 -5.44 -6.95
C LEU A 64 -5.99 -4.31 -5.93
N TYR A 65 -6.43 -3.11 -6.34
CA TYR A 65 -6.57 -1.96 -5.46
C TYR A 65 -7.53 -2.24 -4.31
N ASP A 66 -8.73 -2.75 -4.59
CA ASP A 66 -9.75 -3.07 -3.57
C ASP A 66 -9.27 -4.13 -2.57
N LYS A 67 -8.39 -5.04 -3.00
CA LYS A 67 -7.77 -6.04 -2.11
C LYS A 67 -6.78 -5.37 -1.16
N GLY A 68 -5.88 -4.54 -1.69
CA GLY A 68 -4.92 -3.77 -0.89
C GLY A 68 -5.63 -2.81 0.08
N HIS A 69 -6.60 -2.04 -0.42
CA HIS A 69 -7.40 -1.10 0.37
C HIS A 69 -8.12 -1.80 1.54
N ARG A 70 -8.69 -2.99 1.32
CA ARG A 70 -9.28 -3.81 2.39
C ARG A 70 -8.27 -4.29 3.42
N ALA A 71 -7.04 -4.60 3.00
CA ALA A 71 -5.98 -4.98 3.93
C ALA A 71 -5.52 -3.78 4.78
N VAL A 72 -5.45 -2.55 4.22
CA VAL A 72 -5.21 -1.31 4.99
C VAL A 72 -6.31 -1.08 6.02
N TYR A 73 -7.58 -1.28 5.65
CA TYR A 73 -8.69 -1.20 6.60
C TYR A 73 -8.61 -2.29 7.69
N SER A 74 -8.17 -3.50 7.35
CA SER A 74 -7.99 -4.58 8.32
C SER A 74 -6.85 -4.28 9.30
N LEU A 75 -5.76 -3.69 8.81
CA LEU A 75 -4.64 -3.19 9.62
C LEU A 75 -5.11 -2.15 10.65
N ASP A 76 -5.92 -1.17 10.24
CA ASP A 76 -6.52 -0.18 11.17
C ASP A 76 -7.29 -0.84 12.32
N LYS A 77 -7.98 -1.96 12.03
CA LYS A 77 -8.76 -2.70 13.03
C LYS A 77 -7.92 -3.62 13.92
N SER A 78 -6.84 -4.22 13.41
CA SER A 78 -6.02 -5.15 14.17
C SER A 78 -4.96 -4.45 15.03
N LEU A 79 -4.44 -3.30 14.58
CA LEU A 79 -3.39 -2.54 15.26
C LEU A 79 -3.61 -2.29 16.77
N PRO A 80 -4.83 -1.95 17.24
CA PRO A 80 -5.06 -1.66 18.66
C PRO A 80 -4.97 -2.89 19.58
N ASN A 81 -5.24 -4.09 19.06
CA ASN A 81 -5.49 -5.28 19.87
C ASN A 81 -4.54 -6.45 19.59
N ASP A 82 -3.92 -6.49 18.41
CA ASP A 82 -3.12 -7.64 17.96
C ASP A 82 -1.99 -7.19 17.02
N ILE A 83 -0.81 -6.97 17.60
CA ILE A 83 0.37 -6.47 16.88
C ILE A 83 0.89 -7.49 15.86
N GLU A 84 0.80 -8.80 16.13
CA GLU A 84 1.25 -9.83 15.18
C GLU A 84 0.32 -9.88 13.97
N LYS A 85 -0.99 -9.87 14.20
CA LYS A 85 -1.98 -9.77 13.12
C LYS A 85 -1.85 -8.47 12.35
N ALA A 86 -1.62 -7.34 13.02
CA ALA A 86 -1.35 -6.08 12.36
C ALA A 86 -0.13 -6.14 11.44
N LYS A 87 0.96 -6.81 11.85
CA LYS A 87 2.11 -7.02 10.96
C LYS A 87 1.75 -7.86 9.74
N GLN A 88 0.97 -8.93 9.91
CA GLN A 88 0.50 -9.73 8.78
C GLN A 88 -0.41 -8.93 7.85
N ASP A 89 -1.36 -8.18 8.39
CA ASP A 89 -2.28 -7.33 7.63
C ASP A 89 -1.51 -6.24 6.88
N PHE A 90 -0.46 -5.66 7.48
CA PHE A 90 0.44 -4.72 6.82
C PHE A 90 1.18 -5.36 5.64
N LEU A 91 1.76 -6.56 5.82
CA LEU A 91 2.44 -7.29 4.74
C LEU A 91 1.50 -7.72 3.61
N LEU A 92 0.21 -7.91 3.90
CA LEU A 92 -0.80 -8.21 2.88
C LEU A 92 -1.28 -6.96 2.13
N ALA A 93 -1.18 -5.79 2.76
CA ALA A 93 -1.56 -4.51 2.18
C ALA A 93 -0.49 -3.92 1.24
N MET A 94 0.77 -4.30 1.46
CA MET A 94 1.94 -3.87 0.68
C MET A 94 2.30 -4.88 -0.42
#